data_AF-A0A164K953-F1
#
_entry.id   AF-A0A164K953-F1
#
_cell.length_a   1.000
_cell.length_b   1.000
_cell.length_c   1.000
_cell.angle_alpha   90.00
_cell.angle_beta   90.00
_cell.angle_gamma   90.00
#
_symmetry.space_group_name_H-M   'P 1'
#
loop_
_entity.id
_entity.type
_entity.pdbx_description
1 polymer ?
#
loop_
_entity_poly.entity_id
_entity_poly.type
_entity_poly.pdbx_seq_one_letter_code
_entity_poly.pdbx_strand_id
1 'polypeptide(L)'
;MAQLRGETPARGWQHEQAIVLGKGKGNTRIHDTARTNEQGGREFTEYKYGMQVRADAKTLNQLILDREVLTRDQNATGTWVMRAGAADATLRQQLDALHRDFPGRFQVVEISREEAEKARKLGRSLEQQAQGVQRELHDVPQLIRSQQQRARENKTRVQEAVARAVARQEAEKTAERARQQALARLQQDRAQLLARFPPEVAHLLELAMPPPAQELEARTAGELPDAETARTRAGRESRVQERGREPRQR
;
A
#
# COMPACT_ATOMS: atom_id res chain seq x y z
N MET A 1 -30.86 8.97 -4.34
CA MET A 1 -32.09 8.67 -5.12
C MET A 1 -31.85 7.51 -6.08
N ALA A 2 -30.77 7.52 -6.87
CA ALA A 2 -30.36 6.42 -7.76
C ALA A 2 -30.57 5.01 -7.18
N GLN A 3 -30.02 4.74 -5.99
CA GLN A 3 -30.19 3.45 -5.31
C GLN A 3 -31.66 3.06 -5.07
N LEU A 4 -32.53 4.00 -4.66
CA LEU A 4 -33.96 3.72 -4.43
C LEU A 4 -34.70 3.36 -5.73
N ARG A 5 -34.22 3.88 -6.86
CA ARG A 5 -34.76 3.60 -8.19
C ARG A 5 -34.11 2.37 -8.83
N GLY A 6 -33.21 1.70 -8.12
CA GLY A 6 -32.47 0.54 -8.62
C GLY A 6 -31.46 0.90 -9.71
N GLU A 7 -31.06 2.17 -9.82
CA GLU A 7 -30.03 2.63 -10.73
C GLU A 7 -28.66 2.28 -10.12
N THR A 8 -28.26 1.02 -10.29
CA THR A 8 -27.08 0.42 -9.64
C THR A 8 -26.13 -0.20 -10.67
N PRO A 9 -24.83 -0.34 -10.36
CA PRO A 9 -23.87 -1.01 -11.25
C PRO A 9 -24.28 -2.41 -11.67
N ALA A 10 -24.91 -3.18 -10.78
CA ALA A 10 -25.43 -4.52 -11.07
C ALA A 10 -26.49 -4.54 -12.18
N ARG A 11 -27.15 -3.41 -12.44
CA ARG A 11 -28.16 -3.23 -13.50
C ARG A 11 -27.63 -2.44 -14.71
N GLY A 12 -26.31 -2.35 -14.83
CA GLY A 12 -25.61 -1.68 -15.94
C GLY A 12 -25.53 -0.16 -15.80
N TRP A 13 -25.99 0.41 -14.69
CA TRP A 13 -25.91 1.86 -14.47
C TRP A 13 -24.51 2.30 -14.08
N GLN A 14 -24.04 3.36 -14.72
CA GLN A 14 -22.76 4.00 -14.45
C GLN A 14 -23.02 5.40 -13.94
N HIS A 15 -22.23 5.81 -12.94
CA HIS A 15 -22.27 7.16 -12.38
C HIS A 15 -21.38 8.12 -13.18
N GLU A 16 -21.78 9.39 -13.26
CA GLU A 16 -20.99 10.49 -13.85
C GLU A 16 -20.50 10.20 -15.28
N GLN A 17 -21.37 9.62 -16.12
CA GLN A 17 -20.96 9.21 -17.46
C GLN A 17 -20.92 10.40 -18.42
N ALA A 18 -19.74 10.65 -18.99
CA ALA A 18 -19.50 11.70 -19.98
C ALA A 18 -19.79 11.26 -21.42
N ILE A 19 -20.50 12.10 -22.18
CA ILE A 19 -20.70 11.96 -23.62
C ILE A 19 -20.22 13.23 -24.34
N VAL A 20 -19.41 13.03 -25.37
CA VAL A 20 -18.92 14.11 -26.23
C VAL A 20 -19.89 14.30 -27.39
N LEU A 21 -20.56 15.44 -27.40
CA LEU A 21 -21.55 15.84 -28.40
C LEU A 21 -20.91 16.67 -29.52
N GLY A 22 -19.60 16.79 -29.61
CA GLY A 22 -18.99 17.48 -30.76
C GLY A 22 -17.57 17.90 -30.50
N LYS A 23 -17.00 18.61 -31.47
CA LYS A 23 -15.66 19.20 -31.33
C LYS A 23 -15.78 20.53 -30.60
N GLY A 24 -14.98 20.74 -29.55
CA GLY A 24 -14.91 22.01 -28.82
C GLY A 24 -15.21 21.91 -27.32
N LYS A 25 -14.78 22.94 -26.58
CA LYS A 25 -15.01 23.06 -25.13
C LYS A 25 -16.49 23.37 -24.85
N GLY A 26 -17.10 22.64 -23.93
CA GLY A 26 -18.52 22.83 -23.57
C GLY A 26 -19.49 21.83 -24.22
N ASN A 27 -19.02 21.00 -25.15
CA ASN A 27 -19.82 19.99 -25.85
C ASN A 27 -19.77 18.62 -25.15
N THR A 28 -19.36 18.57 -23.88
CA THR A 28 -19.36 17.34 -23.09
C THR A 28 -20.49 17.41 -22.08
N ARG A 29 -21.41 16.45 -22.15
CA ARG A 29 -22.47 16.28 -21.16
C ARG A 29 -22.08 15.15 -20.21
N ILE A 30 -22.12 15.43 -18.90
CA ILE A 30 -21.90 14.43 -17.86
C ILE A 30 -23.23 14.19 -17.16
N HIS A 31 -23.83 13.02 -17.30
CA HIS A 31 -25.08 12.66 -16.62
C HIS A 31 -24.79 12.04 -15.26
N ASP A 32 -25.61 12.32 -14.25
CA ASP A 32 -25.44 11.75 -12.90
C ASP A 32 -25.41 10.21 -12.92
N THR A 33 -26.32 9.64 -13.72
CA THR A 33 -26.39 8.19 -13.96
C THR A 33 -26.80 7.93 -15.40
N ALA A 34 -26.16 6.97 -16.05
CA ALA A 34 -26.54 6.52 -17.38
C ALA A 34 -26.23 5.03 -17.62
N ARG A 35 -26.90 4.43 -18.59
CA ARG A 35 -26.61 3.10 -19.12
C ARG A 35 -27.00 3.02 -20.60
N THR A 36 -26.67 1.89 -21.23
CA THR A 36 -27.25 1.51 -22.52
C THR A 36 -28.56 0.77 -22.27
N ASN A 37 -29.65 1.17 -22.93
CA ASN A 37 -30.95 0.50 -22.85
C ASN A 37 -31.03 -0.72 -23.79
N GLU A 38 -32.14 -1.45 -23.71
CA GLU A 38 -32.38 -2.66 -24.52
C GLU A 38 -32.47 -2.38 -26.02
N GLN A 39 -32.79 -1.14 -26.40
CA GLN A 39 -32.85 -0.69 -27.79
C GLN A 39 -31.47 -0.23 -28.31
N GLY A 40 -30.41 -0.38 -27.51
CA GLY A 40 -29.05 0.03 -27.85
C GLY A 40 -28.80 1.55 -27.77
N GLY A 41 -29.78 2.33 -27.31
CA GLY A 41 -29.67 3.76 -27.07
C GLY A 41 -29.24 4.10 -25.65
N ARG A 42 -28.91 5.36 -25.41
CA ARG A 42 -28.53 5.84 -24.08
C ARG A 42 -29.74 6.11 -23.19
N GLU A 43 -29.82 5.49 -22.02
CA GLU A 43 -30.75 5.86 -20.95
C GLU A 43 -30.01 6.65 -19.87
N PHE A 44 -30.47 7.87 -19.57
CA PHE A 44 -29.85 8.73 -18.57
C PHE A 44 -30.86 9.28 -17.56
N THR A 45 -30.40 9.46 -16.32
CA THR A 45 -31.14 10.11 -15.24
C THR A 45 -30.30 11.23 -14.65
N GLU A 46 -30.91 12.40 -14.46
CA GLU A 46 -30.33 13.58 -13.80
C GLU A 46 -31.11 13.89 -12.52
N TYR A 47 -30.42 14.15 -11.41
CA TYR A 47 -30.99 14.43 -10.10
C TYR A 47 -30.80 15.89 -9.70
N LYS A 48 -31.91 16.64 -9.61
CA LYS A 48 -31.90 18.01 -9.11
C LYS A 48 -32.40 18.06 -7.66
N TYR A 49 -31.45 18.03 -6.73
CA TYR A 49 -31.73 17.94 -5.29
C TYR A 49 -31.97 19.30 -4.59
N GLY A 50 -31.91 20.42 -5.31
CA GLY A 50 -32.11 21.75 -4.76
C GLY A 50 -33.55 21.99 -4.29
N MET A 51 -33.73 22.80 -3.25
CA MET A 51 -35.07 23.28 -2.84
C MET A 51 -35.69 24.19 -3.91
N GLN A 52 -34.84 24.92 -4.63
CA GLN A 52 -35.18 25.70 -5.82
C GLN A 52 -34.15 25.37 -6.89
N VAL A 53 -34.63 25.00 -8.07
CA VAL A 53 -33.82 24.75 -9.26
C VAL A 53 -34.16 25.86 -10.24
N ARG A 54 -33.18 26.72 -10.51
CA ARG A 54 -33.39 27.91 -11.32
C ARG A 54 -33.00 27.67 -12.78
N ALA A 55 -33.58 28.45 -13.68
CA ALA A 55 -33.13 28.56 -15.06
C ALA A 55 -31.81 29.35 -15.18
N ASP A 56 -30.77 28.94 -14.45
CA ASP A 56 -29.45 29.53 -14.57
C ASP A 56 -28.72 29.04 -15.83
N ALA A 57 -27.66 29.75 -16.23
CA ALA A 57 -26.92 29.44 -17.45
C ALA A 57 -26.41 27.99 -17.48
N LYS A 58 -26.05 27.43 -16.32
CA LYS A 58 -25.60 26.03 -16.19
C LYS A 58 -26.74 25.05 -16.45
N THR A 59 -27.89 25.21 -15.79
CA THR A 59 -29.03 24.30 -15.93
C THR A 59 -29.62 24.37 -17.34
N LEU A 60 -29.71 25.58 -17.91
CA LEU A 60 -30.15 25.76 -19.29
C LEU A 60 -29.18 25.11 -20.29
N ASN A 61 -27.87 25.25 -20.08
CA ASN A 61 -26.89 24.58 -20.92
C ASN A 61 -27.00 23.05 -20.81
N GLN A 62 -27.27 22.49 -19.63
CA GLN A 62 -27.53 21.06 -19.49
C GLN A 62 -28.76 20.61 -20.30
N LEU A 63 -29.84 21.40 -20.32
CA LEU A 63 -31.02 21.09 -21.15
C LEU A 63 -30.73 21.15 -22.64
N ILE A 64 -29.91 22.11 -23.08
CA ILE A 64 -29.48 22.20 -24.49
C ILE A 64 -28.71 20.94 -24.88
N LEU A 65 -27.77 20.50 -24.04
CA LEU A 65 -26.99 19.29 -24.29
C LEU A 65 -27.86 18.02 -24.21
N ASP A 66 -28.83 17.97 -23.30
CA ASP A 66 -29.77 16.84 -23.21
C ASP A 66 -30.68 16.76 -24.45
N ARG A 67 -31.16 17.90 -24.96
CA ARG A 67 -31.84 17.97 -26.26
C ARG A 67 -30.93 17.43 -27.37
N GLU A 68 -29.66 17.81 -27.41
CA GLU A 68 -28.73 17.36 -28.43
C GLU A 68 -28.48 15.83 -28.36
N VAL A 69 -28.38 15.25 -27.16
CA VAL A 69 -28.31 13.79 -26.97
C VAL A 69 -29.53 13.12 -27.59
N LEU A 70 -30.74 13.60 -27.26
CA LEU A 70 -32.00 13.03 -27.72
C LEU A 70 -32.22 13.20 -29.23
N THR A 71 -31.72 14.28 -29.81
CA THR A 71 -31.77 14.52 -31.26
C THR A 71 -30.85 13.55 -32.02
N ARG A 72 -29.66 13.25 -31.49
CA ARG A 72 -28.65 12.45 -32.20
C ARG A 72 -28.88 10.95 -32.12
N ASP A 73 -29.33 10.47 -30.98
CA ASP A 73 -29.61 9.06 -30.74
C ASP A 73 -31.12 8.89 -30.62
N GLN A 74 -31.75 8.24 -31.61
CA GLN A 74 -33.21 8.02 -31.65
C GLN A 74 -33.70 7.10 -30.52
N ASN A 75 -32.82 6.25 -30.00
CA ASN A 75 -33.14 5.32 -28.93
C ASN A 75 -32.77 5.89 -27.56
N ALA A 76 -32.21 7.11 -27.50
CA ALA A 76 -31.89 7.74 -26.23
C ALA A 76 -33.15 8.13 -25.45
N THR A 77 -33.10 7.93 -24.14
CA THR A 77 -34.15 8.29 -23.18
C THR A 77 -33.55 9.04 -21.99
N GLY A 78 -34.27 10.00 -21.45
CA GLY A 78 -33.81 10.90 -20.42
C GLY A 78 -34.86 11.12 -19.34
N THR A 79 -34.45 11.04 -18.08
CA THR A 79 -35.30 11.39 -16.94
C THR A 79 -34.65 12.47 -16.09
N TRP A 80 -35.37 13.55 -15.81
CA TRP A 80 -34.99 14.50 -14.77
C TRP A 80 -35.82 14.23 -13.51
N VAL A 81 -35.14 13.92 -12.41
CA VAL A 81 -35.78 13.70 -11.11
C VAL A 81 -35.56 14.92 -10.24
N MET A 82 -36.65 15.53 -9.79
CA MET A 82 -36.60 16.73 -8.96
C MET A 82 -37.69 16.73 -7.90
N ARG A 83 -37.51 17.52 -6.85
CA ARG A 83 -38.56 17.69 -5.85
C ARG A 83 -39.76 18.43 -6.45
N ALA A 84 -40.97 17.99 -6.15
CA ALA A 84 -42.21 18.65 -6.57
C ALA A 84 -42.19 20.16 -6.24
N GLY A 85 -42.44 20.98 -7.25
CA GLY A 85 -42.44 22.44 -7.13
C GLY A 85 -41.07 23.10 -7.00
N ALA A 86 -39.96 22.36 -7.18
CA ALA A 86 -38.61 22.94 -7.05
C ALA A 86 -38.19 23.76 -8.28
N ALA A 87 -38.67 23.42 -9.47
CA ALA A 87 -38.36 24.18 -10.70
C ALA A 87 -39.06 25.54 -10.70
N ASP A 88 -38.31 26.59 -11.03
CA ASP A 88 -38.90 27.90 -11.32
C ASP A 88 -39.74 27.87 -12.62
N ALA A 89 -40.54 28.93 -12.83
CA ALA A 89 -41.47 28.99 -13.96
C ALA A 89 -40.75 28.89 -15.32
N THR A 90 -39.60 29.55 -15.46
CA THR A 90 -38.81 29.55 -16.70
C THR A 90 -38.24 28.16 -16.98
N LEU A 91 -37.67 27.50 -15.97
CA LEU A 91 -37.13 26.15 -16.10
C LEU A 91 -38.24 25.15 -16.43
N ARG A 92 -39.39 25.28 -15.79
CA ARG A 92 -40.56 24.43 -16.08
C ARG A 92 -40.98 24.57 -17.55
N GLN A 93 -41.07 25.78 -18.08
CA GLN A 93 -41.36 25.99 -19.50
C GLN A 93 -40.35 25.31 -20.43
N GLN A 94 -39.05 25.34 -20.09
CA GLN A 94 -38.01 24.67 -20.89
C GLN A 94 -38.10 23.14 -20.79
N LEU A 95 -38.40 22.61 -19.61
CA LEU A 95 -38.62 21.17 -19.40
C LEU A 95 -39.87 20.68 -20.15
N ASP A 96 -40.96 21.44 -20.11
CA ASP A 96 -42.20 21.11 -20.83
C ASP A 96 -41.99 21.16 -22.35
N ALA A 97 -41.18 22.11 -22.84
CA ALA A 97 -40.78 22.16 -24.24
C ALA A 97 -39.97 20.92 -24.63
N LEU A 98 -39.00 20.51 -23.80
CA LEU A 98 -38.19 19.33 -24.05
C LEU A 98 -39.02 18.03 -24.04
N HIS A 99 -39.95 17.90 -23.09
CA HIS A 99 -40.88 16.77 -23.03
C HIS A 99 -41.77 16.70 -24.27
N ARG A 100 -42.25 17.84 -24.76
CA ARG A 100 -43.06 17.93 -25.99
C ARG A 100 -42.28 17.56 -27.25
N ASP A 101 -41.02 17.96 -27.34
CA ASP A 101 -40.17 17.64 -28.49
C ASP A 101 -39.80 16.15 -28.54
N PHE A 102 -39.71 15.48 -27.38
CA PHE A 102 -39.29 14.08 -27.25
C PHE A 102 -40.31 13.26 -26.44
N PRO A 103 -41.55 13.11 -26.94
CA PRO A 103 -42.62 12.41 -26.21
C PRO A 103 -42.25 10.94 -26.00
N GLY A 104 -42.46 10.44 -24.78
CA GLY A 104 -42.11 9.07 -24.39
C GLY A 104 -40.60 8.80 -24.25
N ARG A 105 -39.74 9.76 -24.62
CA ARG A 105 -38.28 9.64 -24.54
C ARG A 105 -37.67 10.53 -23.48
N PHE A 106 -38.25 11.71 -23.22
CA PHE A 106 -37.88 12.56 -22.11
C PHE A 106 -39.03 12.69 -21.12
N GLN A 107 -38.74 12.63 -19.82
CA GLN A 107 -39.73 12.86 -18.78
C GLN A 107 -39.15 13.57 -17.56
N VAL A 108 -40.01 14.29 -16.85
CA VAL A 108 -39.71 14.87 -15.54
C VAL A 108 -40.47 14.09 -14.49
N VAL A 109 -39.75 13.57 -13.51
CA VAL A 109 -40.32 12.86 -12.36
C VAL A 109 -40.21 13.77 -11.14
N GLU A 110 -41.34 14.31 -10.70
CA GLU A 110 -41.42 15.04 -9.45
C GLU A 110 -41.59 14.07 -8.28
N ILE A 111 -40.69 14.16 -7.30
CA ILE A 111 -40.75 13.37 -6.07
C ILE A 111 -41.23 14.23 -4.91
N SER A 112 -41.89 13.59 -3.95
CA SER A 112 -42.33 14.24 -2.72
C SER A 112 -41.13 14.73 -1.90
N ARG A 113 -41.39 15.68 -0.99
CA ARG A 113 -40.37 16.13 -0.03
C ARG A 113 -39.85 14.96 0.81
N GLU A 114 -40.72 14.06 1.23
CA GLU A 114 -40.37 12.91 2.06
C GLU A 114 -39.46 11.92 1.32
N GLU A 115 -39.76 11.63 0.06
CA GLU A 115 -38.91 10.76 -0.78
C GLU A 115 -37.53 11.38 -1.00
N ALA A 116 -37.47 12.70 -1.26
CA ALA A 116 -36.21 13.42 -1.38
C ALA A 116 -35.38 13.33 -0.09
N GLU A 117 -36.02 13.48 1.09
CA GLU A 117 -35.36 13.35 2.39
C GLU A 117 -34.89 11.91 2.66
N LYS A 118 -35.71 10.90 2.36
CA LYS A 118 -35.34 9.47 2.46
C LYS A 118 -34.11 9.16 1.61
N ALA A 119 -34.09 9.63 0.38
CA ALA A 119 -32.94 9.44 -0.50
C ALA A 119 -31.68 10.17 -0.05
N ARG A 120 -31.82 11.35 0.56
CA ARG A 120 -30.68 12.07 1.14
C ARG A 120 -30.11 11.34 2.35
N LYS A 121 -30.96 10.75 3.19
CA LYS A 121 -30.52 9.89 4.31
C LYS A 121 -29.81 8.65 3.80
N LEU A 122 -30.37 7.97 2.80
CA LEU A 122 -29.76 6.79 2.20
C LEU A 122 -28.41 7.13 1.54
N GLY A 123 -28.34 8.20 0.75
CA GLY A 123 -27.09 8.65 0.12
C GLY A 123 -25.98 8.88 1.14
N ARG A 124 -26.29 9.61 2.23
CA ARG A 124 -25.34 9.81 3.34
C ARG A 124 -24.91 8.51 4.00
N SER A 125 -25.83 7.56 4.21
CA SER A 125 -25.47 6.25 4.77
C SER A 125 -24.54 5.47 3.84
N LEU A 126 -24.78 5.50 2.53
CA LEU A 126 -23.94 4.82 1.54
C LEU A 126 -22.57 5.49 1.43
N GLU A 127 -22.51 6.82 1.43
CA GLU A 127 -21.25 7.57 1.48
C GLU A 127 -20.46 7.24 2.76
N GLN A 128 -21.12 7.19 3.91
CA GLN A 128 -20.48 6.83 5.18
C GLN A 128 -19.98 5.38 5.18
N GLN A 129 -20.74 4.45 4.59
CA GLN A 129 -20.29 3.06 4.42
C GLN A 129 -19.10 2.97 3.47
N ALA A 130 -19.15 3.67 2.33
CA ALA A 130 -18.04 3.75 1.38
C ALA A 130 -16.79 4.39 2.00
N GLN A 131 -16.95 5.45 2.78
CA GLN A 131 -15.87 6.09 3.55
C GLN A 131 -15.35 5.19 4.68
N GLY A 132 -16.22 4.37 5.28
CA GLY A 132 -15.84 3.35 6.25
C GLY A 132 -14.96 2.26 5.64
N VAL A 133 -15.22 1.88 4.39
CA VAL A 133 -14.35 1.00 3.59
C VAL A 133 -13.08 1.74 3.14
N GLN A 134 -13.14 3.05 2.88
CA GLN A 134 -11.98 3.87 2.53
C GLN A 134 -11.08 4.26 3.71
N ARG A 135 -11.49 4.04 4.96
CA ARG A 135 -10.64 4.24 6.14
C ARG A 135 -9.43 3.28 6.21
N GLU A 136 -9.37 2.29 5.33
CA GLU A 136 -8.16 1.48 5.13
C GLU A 136 -7.07 2.16 4.29
N LEU A 137 -7.30 3.39 3.79
CA LEU A 137 -6.18 4.29 3.47
C LEU A 137 -5.70 4.94 4.75
N HIS A 138 -4.88 4.19 5.48
CA HIS A 138 -4.15 4.64 6.66
C HIS A 138 -3.58 6.05 6.48
N ASP A 139 -4.02 6.93 7.38
CA ASP A 139 -3.33 8.09 7.94
C ASP A 139 -1.90 8.27 7.38
N VAL A 140 -1.80 8.91 6.20
CA VAL A 140 -0.54 9.15 5.47
C VAL A 140 0.57 9.73 6.36
N PRO A 141 0.27 10.65 7.32
CA PRO A 141 1.25 11.11 8.30
C PRO A 141 1.79 10.00 9.22
N GLN A 142 0.97 9.05 9.65
CA GLN A 142 1.42 7.91 10.47
C GLN A 142 2.21 6.90 9.66
N LEU A 143 1.84 6.65 8.40
CA LEU A 143 2.60 5.78 7.51
C LEU A 143 4.00 6.35 7.26
N ILE A 144 4.11 7.66 7.00
CA ILE A 144 5.39 8.37 6.84
C ILE A 144 6.23 8.29 8.11
N ARG A 145 5.64 8.51 9.30
CA ARG A 145 6.35 8.35 10.58
C ARG A 145 6.83 6.92 10.79
N SER A 146 6.02 5.92 10.47
CA SER A 146 6.39 4.50 10.60
C SER A 146 7.49 4.10 9.61
N GLN A 147 7.46 4.62 8.38
CA GLN A 147 8.50 4.36 7.39
C GLN A 147 9.82 5.03 7.78
N GLN A 148 9.79 6.27 8.28
CA GLN A 148 10.97 6.95 8.78
C GLN A 148 11.57 6.22 9.99
N GLN A 149 10.74 5.67 10.86
CA GLN A 149 11.19 4.89 12.00
C GLN A 149 11.84 3.56 11.57
N ARG A 150 11.20 2.81 10.66
CA ARG A 150 11.78 1.60 10.07
C ARG A 150 13.08 1.87 9.31
N ALA A 151 13.18 3.01 8.61
CA ALA A 151 14.40 3.40 7.92
C ALA A 151 15.55 3.71 8.90
N ARG A 152 15.26 4.34 10.05
CA ARG A 152 16.25 4.57 11.11
C ARG A 152 16.71 3.26 11.75
N GLU A 153 15.77 2.37 12.06
CA GLU A 153 16.08 1.05 12.65
C GLU A 153 16.86 0.14 11.68
N ASN A 154 16.55 0.18 10.38
CA ASN A 154 17.33 -0.54 9.39
C ASN A 154 18.73 0.05 9.23
N LYS A 155 18.88 1.39 9.27
CA LYS A 155 20.19 2.04 9.22
C LYS A 155 21.07 1.64 10.40
N THR A 156 20.53 1.60 11.62
CA THR A 156 21.29 1.17 12.79
C THR A 156 21.67 -0.31 12.71
N ARG A 157 20.75 -1.19 12.30
CA ARG A 157 21.05 -2.62 12.09
C ARG A 157 22.13 -2.86 11.04
N VAL A 158 22.09 -2.14 9.92
CA VAL A 158 23.11 -2.25 8.87
C VAL A 158 24.46 -1.74 9.38
N GLN A 159 24.49 -0.61 10.09
CA GLN A 159 25.73 -0.09 10.69
C GLN A 159 26.34 -1.07 11.71
N GLU A 160 25.52 -1.67 12.57
CA GLU A 160 25.97 -2.69 13.52
C GLU A 160 26.45 -3.98 12.84
N ALA A 161 25.82 -4.39 11.74
CA ALA A 161 26.23 -5.56 10.96
C ALA A 161 27.58 -5.31 10.27
N VAL A 162 27.78 -4.11 9.70
CA VAL A 162 29.06 -3.71 9.10
C VAL A 162 30.14 -3.62 10.16
N ALA A 163 29.89 -2.99 11.31
CA ALA A 163 30.86 -2.92 12.40
C ALA A 163 31.27 -4.30 12.92
N ARG A 164 30.30 -5.23 13.04
CA ARG A 164 30.58 -6.63 13.40
C ARG A 164 31.39 -7.37 12.34
N ALA A 165 31.13 -7.13 11.06
CA ALA A 165 31.89 -7.73 9.97
C ALA A 165 33.35 -7.24 9.94
N VAL A 166 33.56 -5.93 10.12
CA VAL A 166 34.92 -5.35 10.20
C VAL A 166 35.67 -5.90 11.41
N ALA A 167 35.05 -5.94 12.58
CA ALA A 167 35.67 -6.49 13.79
C ALA A 167 36.05 -7.98 13.64
N ARG A 168 35.21 -8.78 12.96
CA ARG A 168 35.54 -10.18 12.64
C ARG A 168 36.72 -10.28 11.69
N GLN A 169 36.77 -9.46 10.65
CA GLN A 169 37.86 -9.47 9.69
C GLN A 169 39.19 -9.04 10.32
N GLU A 170 39.16 -8.08 11.24
CA GLU A 170 40.35 -7.69 12.02
C GLU A 170 40.79 -8.82 12.97
N ALA A 171 39.86 -9.45 13.67
CA ALA A 171 40.15 -10.59 14.53
C ALA A 171 40.77 -11.76 13.73
N GLU A 172 40.22 -12.09 12.57
CA GLU A 172 40.76 -13.13 11.67
C GLU A 172 42.19 -12.79 11.21
N LYS A 173 42.44 -11.54 10.78
CA LYS A 173 43.80 -11.10 10.40
C LYS A 173 44.78 -11.18 11.56
N THR A 174 44.36 -10.84 12.78
CA THR A 174 45.23 -10.97 13.97
C THR A 174 45.50 -12.43 14.33
N ALA A 175 44.50 -13.30 14.24
CA ALA A 175 44.64 -14.73 14.47
C ALA A 175 45.55 -15.39 13.43
N GLU A 176 45.43 -14.99 12.16
CA GLU A 176 46.28 -15.48 11.08
C GLU A 176 47.74 -15.06 11.28
N ARG A 177 47.99 -13.79 11.64
CA ARG A 177 49.34 -13.31 12.00
C ARG A 177 49.92 -14.07 13.20
N ALA A 178 49.11 -14.34 14.23
CA ALA A 178 49.53 -15.11 15.39
C ALA A 178 49.89 -16.56 14.99
N ARG A 179 49.09 -17.20 14.12
CA ARG A 179 49.40 -18.53 13.57
C ARG A 179 50.70 -18.54 12.78
N GLN A 180 50.93 -17.55 11.91
CA GLN A 180 52.16 -17.43 11.14
C GLN A 180 53.38 -17.25 12.05
N GLN A 181 53.28 -16.42 13.09
CA GLN A 181 54.35 -16.26 14.08
C GLN A 181 54.62 -17.55 14.88
N ALA A 182 53.58 -18.29 15.25
CA ALA A 182 53.74 -19.57 15.95
C ALA A 182 54.40 -20.64 15.06
N LEU A 183 54.02 -20.72 13.78
CA LEU A 183 54.68 -21.60 12.80
C LEU A 183 56.16 -21.26 12.62
N ALA A 184 56.48 -19.96 12.49
CA ALA A 184 57.85 -19.52 12.35
C ALA A 184 58.72 -19.90 13.57
N ARG A 185 58.17 -19.77 14.78
CA ARG A 185 58.85 -20.21 16.02
C ARG A 185 59.09 -21.72 16.04
N LEU A 186 58.06 -22.51 15.73
CA LEU A 186 58.20 -23.98 15.67
C LEU A 186 59.25 -24.42 14.65
N GLN A 187 59.30 -23.77 13.48
CA GLN A 187 60.32 -24.05 12.48
C GLN A 187 61.73 -23.69 12.98
N GLN A 188 61.89 -22.57 13.67
CA GLN A 188 63.17 -22.19 14.28
C GLN A 188 63.60 -23.18 15.37
N ASP A 189 62.69 -23.58 16.25
CA ASP A 189 62.98 -24.55 17.32
C ASP A 189 63.37 -25.91 16.74
N ARG A 190 62.67 -26.36 15.69
CA ARG A 190 62.98 -27.60 14.96
C ARG A 190 64.35 -27.51 14.28
N ALA A 191 64.67 -26.40 13.62
CA ALA A 191 65.97 -26.20 13.00
C ALA A 191 67.10 -26.22 14.05
N GLN A 192 66.90 -25.58 15.20
CA GLN A 192 67.86 -25.60 16.31
C GLN A 192 68.03 -27.00 16.92
N LEU A 193 66.96 -27.79 17.01
CA LEU A 193 67.01 -29.16 17.49
C LEU A 193 67.77 -30.07 16.52
N LEU A 194 67.45 -29.98 15.22
CA LEU A 194 68.11 -30.77 14.18
C LEU A 194 69.60 -30.43 14.04
N ALA A 195 69.98 -29.16 14.22
CA ALA A 195 71.37 -28.72 14.18
C ALA A 195 72.28 -29.32 15.29
N ARG A 196 71.70 -29.95 16.32
CA ARG A 196 72.44 -30.63 17.40
C ARG A 196 72.84 -32.06 17.06
N PHE A 197 72.36 -32.61 15.95
CA PHE A 197 72.61 -33.99 15.53
C PHE A 197 73.46 -34.05 14.26
N PRO A 198 74.22 -35.14 14.03
CA PRO A 198 74.85 -35.41 12.74
C PRO A 198 73.81 -35.42 11.60
N PRO A 199 74.19 -35.03 10.38
CA PRO A 199 73.25 -34.83 9.27
C PRO A 199 72.42 -36.09 8.94
N GLU A 200 72.98 -37.28 9.11
CA GLU A 200 72.30 -38.56 8.88
C GLU A 200 71.20 -38.83 9.92
N VAL A 201 71.45 -38.45 11.18
CA VAL A 201 70.49 -38.59 12.29
C VAL A 201 69.42 -37.51 12.23
N ALA A 202 69.79 -36.28 11.86
CA ALA A 202 68.86 -35.17 11.65
C ALA A 202 67.85 -35.49 10.53
N HIS A 203 68.30 -36.08 9.42
CA HIS A 203 67.43 -36.46 8.31
C HIS A 203 66.38 -37.52 8.70
N LEU A 204 66.79 -38.55 9.47
CA LEU A 204 65.88 -39.56 9.99
C LEU A 204 64.86 -38.99 10.98
N LEU A 205 65.29 -38.09 11.85
CA LEU A 205 64.40 -37.38 12.79
C LEU A 205 63.43 -36.45 12.06
N GLU A 206 63.86 -35.79 10.99
CA GLU A 206 63.01 -34.92 10.19
C GLU A 206 61.88 -35.67 9.48
N LEU A 207 62.16 -36.87 8.96
CA LEU A 207 61.17 -37.77 8.34
C LEU A 207 60.15 -38.34 9.36
N ALA A 208 60.57 -38.52 10.61
CA ALA A 208 59.72 -39.05 11.68
C ALA A 208 58.86 -37.97 12.35
N MET A 209 59.23 -36.68 12.24
CA MET A 209 58.47 -35.58 12.82
C MET A 209 57.32 -35.14 11.91
N PRO A 210 56.11 -34.89 12.46
CA PRO A 210 55.00 -34.36 11.68
C PRO A 210 55.32 -32.98 11.08
N PRO A 211 54.67 -32.58 9.98
CA PRO A 211 54.80 -31.24 9.43
C PRO A 211 54.48 -30.17 10.49
N PRO A 212 55.19 -29.03 10.53
CA PRO A 212 55.00 -27.98 11.54
C PRO A 212 53.55 -27.45 11.64
N ALA A 213 52.81 -27.47 10.53
CA ALA A 213 51.40 -27.10 10.50
C ALA A 213 50.51 -28.08 11.28
N GLN A 214 50.76 -29.39 11.16
CA GLN A 214 50.02 -30.43 11.88
C GLN A 214 50.36 -30.44 13.38
N GLU A 215 51.61 -30.11 13.72
CA GLU A 215 52.03 -29.98 15.12
C GLU A 215 51.38 -28.77 15.81
N LEU A 216 51.26 -27.63 15.11
CA LEU A 216 50.57 -26.46 15.63
C LEU A 216 49.07 -26.73 15.85
N GLU A 217 48.42 -27.45 14.93
CA GLU A 217 47.03 -27.87 15.06
C GLU A 217 46.83 -28.84 16.24
N ALA A 218 47.74 -29.80 16.43
CA ALA A 218 47.69 -30.72 17.57
C ALA A 218 47.87 -30.00 18.92
N ARG A 219 48.77 -29.00 18.99
CA ARG A 219 48.99 -28.18 20.20
C ARG A 219 47.81 -27.27 20.53
N THR A 220 47.21 -26.66 19.51
CA THR A 220 46.03 -25.79 19.68
C THR A 220 44.74 -26.56 19.94
N ALA A 221 44.60 -27.78 19.44
CA ALA A 221 43.47 -28.67 19.76
C ALA A 221 43.52 -29.20 21.20
N GLY A 222 44.70 -29.27 21.82
CA GLY A 222 44.89 -29.64 23.23
C GLY A 222 44.64 -28.50 24.23
N GLU A 223 44.62 -27.24 23.78
CA GLU A 223 44.37 -26.04 24.59
C GLU A 223 42.94 -25.48 24.37
N LEU A 224 41.92 -26.32 24.38
CA LEU A 224 40.55 -25.85 24.59
C LEU A 224 40.32 -25.73 26.10
N PRO A 225 40.19 -24.52 26.68
CA PRO A 225 39.65 -24.42 28.04
C PRO A 225 38.20 -24.92 28.00
N ASP A 226 37.88 -25.90 28.83
CA ASP A 226 36.53 -26.43 29.01
C ASP A 226 35.52 -25.27 29.05
N ALA A 227 34.56 -25.31 28.14
CA ALA A 227 33.50 -24.32 27.99
C ALA A 227 32.51 -24.29 29.18
N GLU A 228 32.87 -24.84 30.35
CA GLU A 228 32.06 -24.85 31.56
C GLU A 228 32.33 -23.69 32.53
N THR A 229 33.46 -22.97 32.44
CA THR A 229 33.76 -21.86 33.37
C THR A 229 33.31 -20.47 32.90
N ALA A 230 32.77 -20.34 31.68
CA ALA A 230 32.15 -19.09 31.19
C ALA A 230 30.72 -18.82 31.74
N ARG A 231 30.36 -19.40 32.88
CA ARG A 231 29.20 -18.96 33.70
C ARG A 231 29.60 -17.77 34.57
N THR A 232 30.12 -16.71 33.95
CA THR A 232 30.31 -15.43 34.61
C THR A 232 28.97 -14.71 34.78
N ARG A 233 28.89 -13.98 35.90
CA ARG A 233 27.77 -13.26 36.52
C ARG A 233 26.79 -12.52 35.58
N ALA A 234 27.19 -12.15 34.37
CA ALA A 234 26.38 -11.42 33.40
C ALA A 234 25.19 -12.22 32.83
N GLY A 235 25.23 -13.56 32.85
CA GLY A 235 24.13 -14.40 32.35
C GLY A 235 22.94 -14.57 33.31
N ARG A 236 23.06 -14.13 34.58
CA ARG A 236 21.96 -14.24 35.57
C ARG A 236 21.01 -13.05 35.56
N GLU A 237 21.41 -11.88 35.06
CA GLU A 237 20.57 -10.67 35.09
C GLU A 237 19.56 -10.61 33.94
N SER A 238 19.87 -11.20 32.78
CA SER A 238 18.96 -11.23 31.63
C SER A 238 17.74 -12.14 31.82
N ARG A 239 17.82 -13.17 32.69
CA ARG A 239 16.70 -14.09 32.95
C ARG A 239 15.70 -13.58 33.99
N VAL A 240 16.03 -12.53 34.76
CA VAL A 240 15.11 -11.93 35.74
C VAL A 240 14.18 -10.90 35.08
N GLN A 241 14.61 -10.25 33.99
CA GLN A 241 13.77 -9.28 33.28
C GLN A 241 12.69 -9.91 32.39
N GLU A 242 12.85 -11.17 31.95
CA GLU A 242 11.90 -11.81 31.03
C GLU A 242 10.65 -12.43 31.70
N ARG A 243 10.61 -12.55 33.03
CA ARG A 243 9.44 -13.08 33.78
C ARG A 243 8.56 -12.01 34.45
N GLY A 244 8.80 -10.73 34.21
CA GLY A 244 8.14 -9.62 34.92
C GLY A 244 6.96 -8.94 34.21
N ARG A 245 6.46 -9.45 33.08
CA ARG A 245 5.34 -8.82 32.35
C ARG A 245 4.25 -9.83 32.00
N GLU A 246 3.50 -10.27 33.00
CA GLU A 246 2.10 -10.69 32.79
C GLU A 246 1.17 -9.50 33.07
N PRO A 247 0.27 -9.15 32.15
CA PRO A 247 -0.70 -8.08 32.35
C PRO A 247 -1.85 -8.54 33.25
N ARG A 248 -2.02 -7.88 34.40
CA ARG A 248 -3.26 -7.95 35.19
C ARG A 248 -4.40 -7.36 34.38
N GLN A 249 -5.35 -8.21 33.98
CA GLN A 249 -6.68 -7.78 33.57
C GLN A 249 -7.48 -7.34 34.80
N ARG A 250 -8.10 -6.16 34.70
CA ARG A 250 -9.32 -5.76 35.41
C ARG A 250 -10.19 -5.02 34.41
#